data_AF-A0A1C5DEA3-F1
#
_entry.id   AF-A0A1C5DEA3-F1
#
_cell.length_a   1.000
_cell.length_b   1.000
_cell.length_c   1.000
_cell.angle_alpha   90.00
_cell.angle_beta   90.00
_cell.angle_gamma   90.00
#
_symmetry.space_group_name_H-M   'P 1'
#
loop_
_entity.id
_entity.type
_entity.pdbx_description
1 polymer ?
#
loop_
_entity_poly.entity_id
_entity_poly.type
_entity_poly.pdbx_seq_one_letter_code
_entity_poly.pdbx_strand_id
1 'polypeptide(L)'
;MCPMSSHYEVVLSCLLRDDTPDSVLAALRWHLGMDTEEPEDLDFEECPSPLLEPNPNSRLPGGDFVSLRRQVQGFSDAGEVHAWELFARTYWVDDHMLYLTTLLDLIAPYVAVSGYGGHHRDEYGTATTAFVFHGGTYDPVGF
;
A
#
# COMPACT_ATOMS: atom_id res chain seq x y z
N MET A 1 -27.19 -5.76 -19.51
CA MET A 1 -25.75 -6.09 -19.43
C MET A 1 -25.27 -5.39 -18.18
N CYS A 2 -25.08 -6.11 -17.07
CA CYS A 2 -24.51 -5.50 -15.87
C CYS A 2 -23.08 -5.06 -16.21
N PRO A 3 -22.61 -3.88 -15.75
CA PRO A 3 -21.20 -3.56 -15.90
C PRO A 3 -20.40 -4.69 -15.25
N MET A 4 -19.44 -5.24 -15.98
CA MET A 4 -18.51 -6.19 -15.39
C MET A 4 -17.69 -5.41 -14.36
N SER A 5 -17.78 -5.78 -13.08
CA SER A 5 -16.86 -5.27 -12.06
C SER A 5 -15.44 -5.55 -12.54
N SER A 6 -14.65 -4.49 -12.65
CA SER A 6 -13.26 -4.58 -13.07
C SER A 6 -12.43 -5.03 -11.88
N HIS A 7 -11.40 -5.83 -12.16
CA HIS A 7 -10.58 -6.42 -11.12
C HIS A 7 -9.13 -6.08 -11.36
N TYR A 8 -8.42 -5.77 -10.28
CA TYR A 8 -7.08 -5.22 -10.35
C TYR A 8 -6.13 -6.02 -9.47
N GLU A 9 -4.94 -6.26 -10.00
CA GLU A 9 -3.76 -6.53 -9.20
C GLU A 9 -3.23 -5.18 -8.72
N VAL A 10 -3.19 -4.97 -7.40
CA VAL A 10 -2.57 -3.79 -6.78
C VAL A 10 -1.34 -4.25 -6.01
N VAL A 11 -0.22 -3.61 -6.31
CA VAL A 11 1.07 -3.86 -5.67
C VAL A 11 1.55 -2.57 -5.03
N LEU A 12 1.89 -2.63 -3.75
CA LEU A 12 2.66 -1.61 -3.03
C LEU A 12 4.02 -2.19 -2.67
N SER A 13 5.08 -1.46 -2.93
CA SER A 13 6.44 -1.86 -2.61
C SER A 13 7.29 -0.61 -2.41
N CYS A 14 7.49 -0.24 -1.15
CA CYS A 14 8.29 0.93 -0.80
C CYS A 14 8.97 0.75 0.56
N LEU A 15 9.94 1.63 0.82
CA LEU A 15 10.57 1.78 2.13
C LEU A 15 9.99 3.03 2.79
N LEU A 16 9.50 2.90 4.01
CA LEU A 16 9.12 4.03 4.85
C LEU A 16 10.25 4.36 5.81
N ARG A 17 10.36 5.65 6.17
CA ARG A 17 11.41 6.15 7.07
C ARG A 17 11.31 5.48 8.44
N ASP A 18 12.44 5.37 9.14
CA ASP A 18 12.47 4.79 10.49
C ASP A 18 11.63 5.58 11.49
N ASP A 19 11.51 6.90 11.28
CA ASP A 19 10.73 7.84 12.08
C ASP A 19 9.25 7.93 11.65
N THR A 20 8.75 6.96 10.87
CA THR A 20 7.33 6.88 10.51
C THR A 20 6.49 6.82 11.79
N PRO A 21 5.48 7.70 11.96
CA PRO A 21 4.68 7.74 13.17
C PRO A 21 3.99 6.41 13.48
N ASP A 22 3.88 6.08 14.77
CA ASP A 22 3.24 4.84 15.22
C ASP A 22 1.77 4.75 14.78
N SER A 23 1.05 5.87 14.70
CA SER A 23 -0.33 5.91 14.19
C SER A 23 -0.42 5.51 12.72
N VAL A 24 0.54 5.91 11.89
CA VAL A 24 0.63 5.52 10.48
C VAL A 24 0.98 4.04 10.36
N LEU A 25 1.90 3.54 11.18
CA LEU A 25 2.24 2.12 11.21
C LEU A 25 1.05 1.27 11.69
N ALA A 26 0.26 1.74 12.66
CA ALA A 26 -0.97 1.08 13.11
C ALA A 26 -2.02 1.04 12.00
N ALA A 27 -2.25 2.15 11.30
CA ALA A 27 -3.12 2.20 10.12
C ALA A 27 -2.70 1.22 9.03
N LEU A 28 -1.39 1.13 8.75
CA LEU A 28 -0.88 0.15 7.79
C LEU A 28 -1.10 -1.30 8.27
N ARG A 29 -0.82 -1.61 9.54
CA ARG A 29 -1.07 -2.97 10.07
C ARG A 29 -2.55 -3.35 9.97
N TRP A 30 -3.45 -2.43 10.28
CA TRP A 30 -4.89 -2.63 10.12
C TRP A 30 -5.26 -2.87 8.66
N HIS A 31 -4.81 -2.02 7.73
CA HIS A 31 -5.08 -2.21 6.30
C HIS A 31 -4.54 -3.53 5.76
N LEU A 32 -3.40 -4.01 6.27
CA LEU A 32 -2.78 -5.28 5.88
C LEU A 32 -3.45 -6.51 6.54
N GLY A 33 -4.47 -6.31 7.39
CA GLY A 33 -5.13 -7.37 8.15
C GLY A 33 -4.24 -8.00 9.23
N MET A 34 -3.18 -7.30 9.66
CA MET A 34 -2.29 -7.78 10.73
C MET A 34 -2.89 -7.49 12.11
N ASP A 35 -3.58 -6.35 12.23
CA ASP A 35 -4.28 -5.92 13.44
C ASP A 35 -5.79 -5.90 13.17
N THR A 36 -6.58 -6.47 14.08
CA THR A 36 -8.06 -6.51 13.98
C THR A 36 -8.73 -5.26 14.51
N GLU A 37 -8.04 -4.51 15.36
CA GLU A 37 -8.55 -3.29 15.98
C GLU A 37 -8.30 -2.11 15.04
N GLU A 38 -9.36 -1.35 14.81
CA GLU A 38 -9.33 -0.15 13.98
C GLU A 38 -8.63 0.99 14.72
N PRO A 39 -7.64 1.67 14.09
CA PRO A 39 -6.98 2.82 14.67
C PRO A 39 -7.93 4.00 14.90
N GLU A 40 -7.87 4.60 16.10
CA GLU A 40 -8.72 5.75 16.49
C GLU A 40 -8.51 7.00 15.61
N ASP A 41 -7.33 7.15 15.00
CA ASP A 41 -6.95 8.32 14.21
C ASP A 41 -7.29 8.20 12.71
N LEU A 42 -7.89 7.08 12.26
CA LEU A 42 -8.32 6.92 10.87
C LEU A 42 -9.71 7.56 10.66
N ASP A 43 -9.83 8.37 9.60
CA ASP A 43 -11.13 8.90 9.20
C ASP A 43 -11.96 7.81 8.48
N PHE A 44 -13.01 7.36 9.16
CA PHE A 44 -13.90 6.31 8.68
C PHE A 44 -14.71 6.70 7.44
N GLU A 45 -14.91 8.00 7.20
CA GLU A 45 -15.58 8.47 5.97
C GLU A 45 -14.65 8.34 4.75
N GLU A 46 -13.33 8.34 4.96
CA GLU A 46 -12.33 8.27 3.89
C GLU A 46 -11.87 6.83 3.60
N CYS A 47 -11.99 5.88 4.53
CA CYS A 47 -11.68 4.47 4.27
C CYS A 47 -12.41 3.49 5.21
N PRO A 48 -13.58 2.95 4.83
CA PRO A 48 -14.44 2.19 5.75
C PRO A 48 -13.98 0.75 6.03
N SER A 49 -12.89 0.27 5.41
CA SER A 49 -12.42 -1.12 5.56
C SER A 49 -10.93 -1.30 5.27
N PRO A 50 -10.31 -2.39 5.76
CA PRO A 50 -8.94 -2.77 5.38
C PRO A 50 -8.81 -2.97 3.86
N LEU A 51 -7.93 -2.20 3.21
CA LEU A 51 -7.78 -2.25 1.75
C LEU A 51 -6.78 -3.31 1.27
N LEU A 52 -5.82 -3.69 2.12
CA LEU A 52 -4.71 -4.57 1.76
C LEU A 52 -4.82 -5.94 2.44
N GLU A 53 -5.94 -6.25 3.09
CA GLU A 53 -6.11 -7.53 3.77
C GLU A 53 -6.08 -8.67 2.74
N PRO A 54 -5.19 -9.68 2.89
CA PRO A 54 -5.09 -10.77 1.93
C PRO A 54 -6.40 -11.53 1.79
N ASN A 55 -6.94 -11.59 0.58
CA ASN A 55 -8.13 -12.38 0.32
C ASN A 55 -7.76 -13.87 0.21
N PRO A 56 -8.27 -14.76 1.08
CA PRO A 56 -7.98 -16.20 1.00
C PRO A 56 -8.50 -16.85 -0.29
N ASN A 57 -9.43 -16.19 -0.98
CA ASN A 57 -9.98 -16.59 -2.27
C ASN A 57 -9.46 -15.73 -3.43
N SER A 58 -8.32 -15.07 -3.25
CA SER A 58 -7.68 -14.26 -4.29
C SER A 58 -7.50 -15.06 -5.58
N ARG A 59 -7.80 -14.41 -6.71
CA ARG A 59 -7.62 -14.99 -8.04
C ARG A 59 -6.21 -14.79 -8.58
N LEU A 60 -5.37 -14.03 -7.88
CA LEU A 60 -4.00 -13.81 -8.31
C LEU A 60 -3.21 -15.13 -8.28
N PRO A 61 -2.40 -15.42 -9.31
CA PRO A 61 -1.46 -16.53 -9.24
C PRO A 61 -0.54 -16.36 -8.03
N GLY A 62 -0.48 -17.38 -7.17
CA GLY A 62 0.27 -17.31 -5.90
C GLY A 62 -0.45 -16.63 -4.74
N GLY A 63 -1.68 -16.13 -4.96
CA GLY A 63 -2.50 -15.47 -3.95
C GLY A 63 -2.05 -14.06 -3.61
N ASP A 64 -2.74 -13.48 -2.63
CA ASP A 64 -2.38 -12.21 -2.02
C ASP A 64 -1.24 -12.39 -1.02
N PHE A 65 -0.39 -11.37 -0.89
CA PHE A 65 0.72 -11.40 0.05
C PHE A 65 1.00 -10.00 0.60
N VAL A 66 1.22 -9.93 1.91
CA VAL A 66 1.51 -8.67 2.61
C VAL A 66 2.67 -8.85 3.58
N SER A 67 3.43 -7.78 3.77
CA SER A 67 4.51 -7.70 4.73
C SER A 67 4.75 -6.26 5.15
N LEU A 68 4.92 -6.04 6.45
CA LEU A 68 5.38 -4.79 7.03
C LEU A 68 6.44 -5.15 8.07
N ARG A 69 7.70 -4.82 7.80
CA ARG A 69 8.81 -5.19 8.69
C ARG A 69 9.84 -4.10 8.79
N ARG A 70 10.32 -3.83 10.00
CA ARG A 70 11.49 -3.00 10.23
C ARG A 70 12.74 -3.82 9.85
N GLN A 71 13.60 -3.27 9.01
CA GLN A 71 14.80 -3.93 8.51
C GLN A 71 15.99 -2.98 8.56
N VAL A 72 17.20 -3.53 8.66
CA VAL A 72 18.45 -2.78 8.48
C VAL A 72 18.65 -2.57 6.98
N GLN A 73 18.73 -1.32 6.55
CA GLN A 73 18.97 -0.93 5.15
C GLN A 73 20.45 -0.66 4.86
N GLY A 74 21.25 -0.42 5.90
CA GLY A 74 22.68 -0.18 5.76
C GLY A 74 23.32 0.31 7.04
N PHE A 75 24.51 0.89 6.91
CA PHE A 75 25.30 1.43 8.01
C PHE A 75 25.74 2.85 7.68
N SER A 76 25.64 3.74 8.67
CA SER A 76 26.14 5.11 8.65
C SER A 76 27.20 5.29 9.74
N ASP A 77 27.84 6.46 9.80
CA ASP A 77 28.77 6.82 10.88
C ASP A 77 28.11 6.79 12.27
N ALA A 78 26.77 6.87 12.33
CA ALA A 78 25.98 6.79 13.56
C ALA A 78 25.49 5.37 13.89
N GLY A 79 25.80 4.36 13.07
CA GLY A 79 25.37 2.97 13.25
C GLY A 79 24.39 2.48 12.19
N GLU A 80 23.62 1.44 12.53
CA GLU A 80 22.61 0.84 11.64
C GLU A 80 21.55 1.86 11.21
N VAL A 81 21.29 1.91 9.91
CA VAL A 81 20.18 2.69 9.35
C VAL A 81 19.03 1.72 9.12
N HIS A 82 17.90 1.99 9.76
CA HIS A 82 16.70 1.18 9.63
C HIS A 82 15.68 1.86 8.70
N ALA A 83 14.78 1.05 8.16
CA ALA A 83 13.58 1.49 7.48
C ALA A 83 12.49 0.42 7.62
N TRP A 84 11.25 0.82 7.40
CA TRP A 84 10.12 -0.11 7.31
C TRP A 84 9.92 -0.54 5.86
N GLU A 85 10.08 -1.82 5.59
CA GLU A 85 9.73 -2.40 4.30
C GLU A 85 8.25 -2.71 4.28
N LEU A 86 7.52 -1.99 3.41
CA LEU A 86 6.11 -2.24 3.10
C LEU A 86 6.03 -2.96 1.76
N PHE A 87 5.43 -4.14 1.79
CA PHE A 87 5.07 -4.87 0.58
C PHE A 87 3.63 -5.36 0.69
N ALA A 88 2.82 -5.09 -0.32
CA ALA A 88 1.50 -5.67 -0.45
C ALA A 88 1.25 -6.01 -1.93
N ARG A 89 0.64 -7.17 -2.16
CA ARG A 89 0.11 -7.59 -3.45
C ARG A 89 -1.27 -8.15 -3.20
N THR A 90 -2.29 -7.45 -3.68
CA THR A 90 -3.68 -7.74 -3.34
C THR A 90 -4.59 -7.66 -4.55
N TYR A 91 -5.64 -8.47 -4.54
CA TYR A 91 -6.68 -8.47 -5.55
C TYR A 91 -7.79 -7.48 -5.18
N TRP A 92 -7.97 -6.44 -5.97
CA TRP A 92 -8.96 -5.39 -5.74
C TRP A 92 -10.10 -5.46 -6.74
N VAL A 93 -11.29 -5.06 -6.30
CA VAL A 93 -12.42 -4.71 -7.16
C VAL A 93 -12.41 -3.21 -7.44
N ASP A 94 -13.13 -2.78 -8.46
CA ASP A 94 -13.26 -1.39 -8.87
C ASP A 94 -13.66 -0.43 -7.73
N ASP A 95 -14.54 -0.84 -6.82
CA ASP A 95 -14.94 -0.02 -5.67
C ASP A 95 -13.76 0.32 -4.75
N HIS A 96 -12.76 -0.57 -4.61
CA HIS A 96 -11.58 -0.31 -3.78
C HIS A 96 -10.62 0.70 -4.42
N MET A 97 -10.63 0.80 -5.76
CA MET A 97 -9.78 1.75 -6.47
C MET A 97 -10.10 3.21 -6.11
N LEU A 98 -11.33 3.48 -5.64
CA LEU A 98 -11.75 4.79 -5.13
C LEU A 98 -10.94 5.25 -3.91
N TYR A 99 -10.40 4.31 -3.13
CA TYR A 99 -9.65 4.59 -1.91
C TYR A 99 -8.13 4.48 -2.12
N LEU A 100 -7.68 4.24 -3.35
CA LEU A 100 -6.26 4.12 -3.65
C LEU A 100 -5.51 5.41 -3.30
N THR A 101 -6.06 6.57 -3.63
CA THR A 101 -5.44 7.86 -3.34
C THR A 101 -5.32 8.09 -1.83
N THR A 102 -6.35 7.73 -1.05
CA THR A 102 -6.32 7.82 0.42
C THR A 102 -5.14 7.00 0.99
N LEU A 103 -4.95 5.78 0.49
CA LEU A 103 -3.85 4.92 0.92
C LEU A 103 -2.48 5.48 0.49
N LEU A 104 -2.37 6.04 -0.71
CA LEU A 104 -1.14 6.67 -1.19
C LEU A 104 -0.83 7.95 -0.39
N ASP A 105 -1.83 8.77 -0.07
CA ASP A 105 -1.70 9.98 0.75
C ASP A 105 -1.25 9.66 2.18
N LEU A 106 -1.73 8.54 2.74
CA LEU A 106 -1.28 8.04 4.06
C LEU A 106 0.22 7.74 4.08
N ILE A 107 0.77 7.13 3.02
CA ILE A 107 2.16 6.65 3.01
C ILE A 107 3.16 7.63 2.39
N ALA A 108 2.76 8.44 1.42
CA ALA A 108 3.66 9.27 0.63
C ALA A 108 4.57 10.20 1.47
N PRO A 109 4.10 10.86 2.53
CA PRO A 109 4.93 11.71 3.38
C PRO A 109 6.05 10.96 4.11
N TYR A 110 5.93 9.64 4.22
CA TYR A 110 6.82 8.79 5.01
C TYR A 110 7.71 7.90 4.15
N VAL A 111 7.60 7.96 2.82
CA VAL A 111 8.48 7.21 1.91
C VAL A 111 9.92 7.70 2.05
N ALA A 112 10.84 6.77 2.34
CA ALA A 112 12.26 7.04 2.57
C ALA A 112 13.04 7.30 1.27
N VAL A 113 12.62 6.68 0.16
CA VAL A 113 13.33 6.75 -1.12
C VAL A 113 12.35 7.08 -2.24
N SER A 114 12.61 8.18 -2.94
CA SER A 114 11.83 8.55 -4.13
C SER A 114 12.03 7.53 -5.25
N GLY A 115 10.96 7.25 -6.00
CA GLY A 115 10.97 6.31 -7.12
C GLY A 115 9.75 5.40 -7.11
N TYR A 116 9.94 4.21 -7.67
CA TYR A 116 8.88 3.20 -7.79
C TYR A 116 8.35 2.78 -6.41
N GLY A 117 7.05 2.89 -6.24
CA GLY A 117 6.31 2.55 -5.02
C GLY A 117 5.33 1.39 -5.18
N GLY A 118 5.23 0.82 -6.38
CA GLY A 118 4.20 -0.16 -6.72
C GLY A 118 3.51 0.13 -8.04
N HIS A 119 2.41 -0.57 -8.29
CA HIS A 119 1.55 -0.35 -9.45
C HIS A 119 0.16 -0.94 -9.26
N HIS A 120 -0.76 -0.57 -10.14
CA HIS A 120 -1.94 -1.39 -10.40
C HIS A 120 -2.03 -1.82 -11.87
N ARG A 121 -2.73 -2.91 -12.12
CA ARG A 121 -3.04 -3.43 -13.45
C ARG A 121 -4.37 -4.18 -13.43
N ASP A 122 -5.18 -3.98 -14.46
CA ASP A 122 -6.40 -4.78 -14.69
C ASP A 122 -6.05 -6.26 -14.93
N GLU A 123 -6.79 -7.19 -14.33
CA GLU A 123 -6.60 -8.64 -14.41
C GLU A 123 -6.50 -9.16 -15.86
N TYR A 124 -7.27 -8.58 -16.77
CA TYR A 124 -7.31 -8.94 -18.19
C TYR A 124 -6.46 -8.01 -19.06
N GLY A 125 -5.92 -6.94 -18.47
CA GLY A 125 -5.09 -5.94 -19.11
C GLY A 125 -3.60 -6.31 -19.11
N THR A 126 -2.86 -5.66 -20.02
CA THR A 126 -1.38 -5.71 -20.04
C THR A 126 -0.75 -4.38 -19.64
N ALA A 127 -1.53 -3.31 -19.59
CA ALA A 127 -1.09 -1.99 -19.19
C ALA A 127 -0.95 -1.91 -17.67
N THR A 128 0.13 -1.29 -17.21
CA THR A 128 0.44 -1.11 -15.79
C THR A 128 0.58 0.37 -15.51
N THR A 129 -0.10 0.84 -14.46
CA THR A 129 0.04 2.20 -13.96
C THR A 129 0.89 2.15 -12.69
N ALA A 130 2.10 2.70 -12.77
CA ALA A 130 3.04 2.70 -11.66
C ALA A 130 2.76 3.84 -10.68
N PHE A 131 3.00 3.56 -9.39
CA PHE A 131 3.06 4.58 -8.34
C PHE A 131 4.50 5.07 -8.24
N VAL A 132 4.69 6.38 -8.36
CA VAL A 132 6.02 6.99 -8.28
C VAL A 132 6.01 8.04 -7.19
N PHE A 133 6.70 7.76 -6.08
CA PHE A 133 6.80 8.67 -4.94
C PHE A 133 7.96 9.64 -5.11
N HIS A 134 7.77 10.90 -4.69
CA HIS A 134 8.82 11.91 -4.63
C HIS A 134 8.42 13.03 -3.69
N GLY A 135 9.38 13.61 -2.97
CA GLY A 135 9.16 14.84 -2.19
C GLY A 135 8.03 14.78 -1.16
N GLY A 136 7.69 13.60 -0.63
CA GLY A 136 6.55 13.42 0.28
C GLY A 136 5.17 13.33 -0.40
N THR A 137 5.14 13.18 -1.72
CA THR A 137 3.95 13.03 -2.57
C THR A 137 4.19 11.96 -3.64
N TYR A 138 3.31 11.87 -4.65
CA TYR A 138 3.41 10.92 -5.76
C TYR A 138 2.89 11.52 -7.07
N ASP A 139 3.30 10.93 -8.18
CA ASP A 139 2.77 11.28 -9.50
C ASP A 139 1.28 10.93 -9.60
N PRO A 140 0.47 11.73 -10.32
CA PRO A 140 -0.95 11.44 -10.50
C PRO A 140 -1.17 10.03 -11.07
N VAL A 141 -2.03 9.26 -10.40
CA VAL A 141 -2.47 7.94 -10.84
C VAL A 141 -3.69 8.10 -11.75
N GLY A 142 -3.58 7.61 -12.99
CA GLY A 142 -4.69 7.59 -13.94
C GLY A 142 -5.56 6.35 -13.76
N PHE A 143 -6.87 6.53 -13.71
CA PHE A 143 -7.89 5.48 -13.68
C PHE A 143 -8.61 5.39 -15.03
#